data_AF-A0A1D9BFP2-F1
#
_entry.id   AF-A0A1D9BFP2-F1
#
_cell.length_a   1.000
_cell.length_b   1.000
_cell.length_c   1.000
_cell.angle_alpha   90.00
_cell.angle_beta   90.00
_cell.angle_gamma   90.00
#
_symmetry.space_group_name_H-M   'P 1'
#
loop_
_entity.id
_entity.type
_entity.pdbx_description
1 polymer ?
#
loop_
_entity_poly.entity_id
_entity_poly.type
_entity_poly.pdbx_seq_one_letter_code
_entity_poly.pdbx_strand_id
1 'polypeptide(L)'
;MRLHHAVCAWLIAGAAIADDGWGTLFTSPAERRGDAAQQASAAAVRFDGEVRGPRGAIRWVDGVARRDAPAGLKPGQRRVDGKVRDAYQADER
;
A
#
# COMPACT_ATOMS: atom_id res chain seq x y z
N MET A 1 -45.91 -21.59 19.59
CA MET A 1 -44.81 -20.61 19.80
C MET A 1 -43.39 -21.23 19.73
N ARG A 2 -43.18 -22.39 19.08
CA ARG A 2 -41.86 -23.06 19.04
C ARG A 2 -41.11 -22.99 17.69
N LEU A 3 -41.79 -22.58 16.61
CA LEU A 3 -41.18 -22.48 15.28
C LEU A 3 -40.22 -21.28 15.12
N HIS A 4 -40.51 -20.15 15.77
CA HIS A 4 -39.71 -18.92 15.63
C HIS A 4 -38.29 -19.06 16.22
N HIS A 5 -38.15 -19.81 17.32
CA HIS A 5 -36.86 -20.02 17.98
C HIS A 5 -35.93 -20.94 17.16
N ALA A 6 -36.49 -21.90 16.41
CA ALA A 6 -35.72 -22.80 15.57
C ALA A 6 -35.13 -22.08 14.34
N VAL A 7 -35.87 -21.13 13.75
CA VAL A 7 -35.38 -20.33 12.61
C VAL A 7 -34.26 -19.39 13.03
N CYS A 8 -34.36 -18.74 14.19
CA CYS A 8 -33.29 -17.89 14.72
C CYS A 8 -32.01 -18.70 15.01
N ALA A 9 -32.15 -19.90 15.61
CA ALA A 9 -30.99 -20.76 15.87
C ALA A 9 -30.30 -21.22 14.58
N TRP A 10 -31.07 -21.47 13.51
CA TRP A 10 -30.52 -21.86 12.21
C TRP A 10 -29.81 -20.71 11.48
N LEU A 11 -30.35 -19.49 11.55
CA LEU A 11 -29.71 -18.29 10.98
C LEU A 11 -28.39 -17.94 11.68
N ILE A 12 -28.28 -18.14 12.99
CA ILE A 12 -27.05 -17.85 13.75
C ILE A 12 -25.97 -18.90 13.45
N ALA A 13 -26.34 -20.17 13.28
CA ALA A 13 -25.39 -21.25 12.98
C ALA A 13 -24.81 -21.18 11.55
N GLY A 14 -25.50 -20.54 10.59
CA GLY A 14 -25.03 -20.35 9.22
C GLY A 14 -23.99 -19.25 9.02
N ALA A 15 -23.74 -18.41 10.04
CA ALA A 15 -22.82 -17.27 9.93
C ALA A 15 -21.33 -17.64 10.12
N ALA A 16 -21.02 -18.91 10.38
CA ALA A 16 -19.65 -19.39 10.65
C ALA A 16 -18.80 -19.66 9.39
N ILE A 17 -19.31 -19.33 8.20
CA ILE A 17 -18.59 -19.38 6.91
C ILE A 17 -18.60 -17.99 6.28
N ALA A 18 -18.34 -16.96 7.07
CA ALA A 18 -17.81 -15.72 6.52
C ALA A 18 -16.31 -15.95 6.32
N ASP A 19 -15.92 -16.23 5.07
CA ASP A 19 -14.54 -16.20 4.62
C ASP A 19 -13.88 -14.93 5.16
N ASP A 20 -12.98 -15.10 6.11
CA ASP A 20 -12.27 -14.07 6.86
C ASP A 20 -11.20 -13.38 6.01
N GLY A 21 -11.47 -13.24 4.71
CA GLY A 21 -10.69 -12.52 3.72
C GLY A 21 -10.45 -11.05 4.10
N TRP A 22 -11.19 -10.49 5.06
CA TRP A 22 -10.87 -9.22 5.71
C TRP A 22 -9.44 -9.18 6.29
N GLY A 23 -8.94 -10.32 6.80
CA GLY A 23 -7.58 -10.46 7.31
C GLY A 23 -6.50 -10.44 6.22
N THR A 24 -6.87 -10.71 4.97
CA THR A 24 -5.97 -10.71 3.80
C THR A 24 -6.04 -9.44 2.95
N LEU A 25 -6.95 -8.51 3.26
CA LEU A 25 -7.08 -7.26 2.50
C LEU A 25 -5.85 -6.34 2.62
N PHE A 26 -5.04 -6.52 3.66
CA PHE A 26 -3.90 -5.68 3.93
C PHE A 26 -2.61 -6.47 3.80
N THR A 27 -1.78 -6.05 2.85
CA THR A 27 -0.41 -6.55 2.67
C THR A 27 0.40 -6.34 3.96
N SER A 28 1.09 -7.39 4.42
CA SER A 28 1.97 -7.32 5.58
C SER A 28 3.15 -6.37 5.33
N PRO A 29 3.79 -5.83 6.39
CA PRO A 29 4.98 -5.01 6.24
C PRO A 29 6.14 -5.72 5.51
N ALA A 30 6.23 -7.05 5.59
CA ALA A 30 7.25 -7.83 4.91
C ALA A 30 6.95 -7.95 3.42
N GLU A 31 5.70 -8.24 3.05
CA GLU A 31 5.26 -8.31 1.65
C GLU A 31 5.40 -6.95 0.95
N ARG A 32 5.07 -5.84 1.64
CA ARG A 32 5.32 -4.49 1.11
C ARG A 32 6.79 -4.23 0.77
N ARG A 33 7.74 -4.80 1.53
CA ARG A 33 9.17 -4.66 1.24
C ARG A 33 9.59 -5.52 0.05
N GLY A 34 8.98 -6.69 -0.12
CA GLY A 34 9.20 -7.57 -1.27
C GLY A 34 8.80 -6.89 -2.58
N ASP A 35 7.60 -6.30 -2.63
CA ASP A 35 7.12 -5.57 -3.82
C ASP A 35 7.98 -4.33 -4.12
N ALA A 36 8.38 -3.59 -3.08
CA ALA A 36 9.27 -2.45 -3.22
C ALA A 36 10.66 -2.85 -3.77
N ALA A 37 11.21 -3.98 -3.31
CA ALA A 37 12.48 -4.51 -3.81
C ALA A 37 12.37 -5.00 -5.26
N GLN A 38 11.23 -5.58 -5.64
CA GLN A 38 10.99 -6.10 -6.98
C GLN A 38 10.76 -4.98 -8.01
N GLN A 39 10.22 -3.83 -7.59
CA GLN A 39 10.10 -2.61 -8.42
C GLN A 39 11.35 -1.75 -8.47
N ALA A 40 12.36 -1.98 -7.62
CA ALA A 40 13.63 -1.26 -7.64
C ALA A 40 14.52 -1.62 -8.85
N SER A 41 14.03 -2.44 -9.78
CA SER A 41 14.72 -2.78 -11.02
C SER A 41 14.79 -1.56 -11.96
N ALA A 42 16.03 -1.12 -12.20
CA ALA A 42 16.52 -0.04 -13.06
C ALA A 42 16.56 1.37 -12.43
N ALA A 43 17.65 1.67 -11.70
CA ALA A 43 18.19 3.01 -11.39
C ALA A 43 17.19 4.15 -11.10
N ALA A 44 16.01 3.80 -10.59
CA ALA A 44 14.89 4.69 -10.50
C ALA A 44 14.76 5.21 -9.08
N VAL A 45 14.68 6.53 -8.92
CA VAL A 45 14.37 7.15 -7.63
C VAL A 45 12.92 7.60 -7.67
N ARG A 46 12.07 7.03 -6.82
CA ARG A 46 10.65 7.39 -6.68
C ARG A 46 10.41 8.13 -5.38
N PHE A 47 9.80 9.31 -5.47
CA PHE A 47 9.34 10.04 -4.30
C PHE A 47 7.88 9.67 -4.02
N ASP A 48 7.66 8.77 -3.06
CA ASP A 48 6.32 8.27 -2.73
C ASP A 48 5.46 9.35 -2.07
N GLY A 49 6.07 10.18 -1.21
CA GLY A 49 5.43 11.34 -0.62
C GLY A 49 6.04 11.82 0.68
N GLU A 50 5.43 12.84 1.30
CA GLU A 50 5.86 13.36 2.59
C GLU A 50 4.68 13.61 3.53
N VAL A 51 4.91 13.40 4.82
CA VAL A 51 4.01 13.78 5.90
C VAL A 51 4.74 14.80 6.75
N ARG A 52 4.15 15.99 6.89
CA ARG A 52 4.69 17.08 7.71
C ARG A 52 3.91 17.19 9.02
N GLY A 53 4.64 17.19 10.13
CA GLY A 53 4.09 17.40 11.46
C GLY A 53 4.88 18.43 12.27
N PRO A 54 4.48 18.68 13.53
CA PRO A 54 5.09 19.71 14.39
C PRO A 54 6.59 19.50 14.65
N ARG A 55 7.05 18.24 14.55
CA ARG A 55 8.43 17.81 14.83
C ARG A 55 9.29 17.68 13.56
N GLY A 56 8.75 18.00 12.39
CA GLY A 56 9.45 17.91 11.11
C GLY A 56 8.68 17.12 10.04
N ALA A 57 9.37 16.76 8.97
CA ALA A 57 8.82 16.00 7.86
C ALA A 57 9.45 14.61 7.79
N ILE A 58 8.62 13.59 7.52
CA ILE A 58 9.06 12.25 7.13
C ILE A 58 8.75 12.10 5.64
N ARG A 59 9.71 11.60 4.88
CA ARG A 59 9.62 11.45 3.42
C ARG A 59 9.80 9.99 3.07
N TRP A 60 9.05 9.49 2.12
CA TRP A 60 9.19 8.12 1.62
C TRP A 60 9.79 8.15 0.23
N VAL A 61 10.95 7.50 0.10
CA VAL A 61 11.70 7.38 -1.15
C VAL A 61 11.96 5.90 -1.39
N ASP A 62 11.45 5.37 -2.50
CA ASP A 62 11.51 3.95 -2.84
C ASP A 62 11.02 3.05 -1.70
N GLY A 63 9.93 3.46 -1.03
CA GLY A 63 9.35 2.76 0.12
C GLY A 63 10.11 2.92 1.44
N VAL A 64 11.23 3.65 1.46
CA VAL A 64 12.08 3.84 2.64
C VAL A 64 11.87 5.24 3.23
N ALA A 65 11.66 5.30 4.55
CA ALA A 65 11.58 6.57 5.27
C ALA A 65 12.94 7.27 5.29
N ARG A 66 13.00 8.52 4.81
CA ARG A 66 14.18 9.36 4.75
C ARG A 66 13.89 10.75 5.29
N ARG A 67 14.95 11.42 5.74
CA ARG A 67 14.89 12.81 6.21
C ARG A 67 14.87 13.79 5.04
N ASP A 68 15.61 13.48 3.98
CA ASP A 68 15.80 14.38 2.84
C ASP A 68 14.92 13.99 1.66
N ALA A 69 14.46 15.01 0.92
CA ALA A 69 13.72 14.81 -0.32
C ALA A 69 14.69 14.60 -1.49
N PRO A 70 14.33 13.76 -2.47
CA PRO A 70 15.08 13.67 -3.70
C PRO A 70 14.94 14.97 -4.50
N ALA A 71 16.07 15.54 -4.94
CA ALA A 71 16.10 16.84 -5.59
C ALA A 71 15.36 16.84 -6.93
N GLY A 72 14.46 17.81 -7.13
CA GLY A 72 13.74 18.00 -8.40
C GLY A 72 12.68 16.93 -8.69
N LEU A 73 12.22 16.19 -7.67
CA LEU A 73 11.10 15.24 -7.75
C LEU A 73 9.96 15.73 -6.87
N LYS A 74 8.73 15.69 -7.37
CA LYS A 74 7.51 15.91 -6.57
C LYS A 74 6.98 14.58 -6.03
N PRO A 75 6.20 14.58 -4.94
CA PRO A 75 5.46 13.40 -4.49
C PRO A 75 4.68 12.75 -5.64
N GLY A 76 4.76 11.44 -5.76
CA GLY A 76 4.15 10.67 -6.85
C GLY A 76 4.94 10.68 -8.15
N GLN A 77 6.16 11.22 -8.19
CA GLN A 77 7.04 11.16 -9.36
C GLN A 77 8.19 10.18 -9.16
N ARG A 78 8.71 9.66 -10.27
CA ARG A 78 9.94 8.87 -10.35
C ARG A 78 10.91 9.45 -11.37
N ARG A 79 12.20 9.30 -11.12
CA ARG A 79 13.25 9.57 -12.11
C ARG A 79 13.75 8.25 -12.63
N VAL A 80 13.63 8.01 -13.93
CA VAL A 80 14.12 6.82 -14.64
C VAL A 80 15.01 7.31 -15.76
N ASP A 81 16.25 6.84 -15.84
CA ASP A 81 17.25 7.26 -16.83
C ASP A 81 17.39 8.80 -16.96
N GLY A 82 17.36 9.50 -15.82
CA GLY A 82 17.44 10.96 -15.77
C GLY A 82 16.16 11.71 -16.13
N LYS A 83 15.13 11.03 -16.65
CA LYS A 83 13.84 11.63 -17.00
C LYS A 83 12.87 11.56 -15.82
N VAL A 84 12.21 12.68 -15.51
CA VAL A 84 11.15 12.73 -14.50
C VAL A 84 9.83 12.28 -15.15
N ARG A 85 9.16 11.31 -14.53
CA ARG A 85 7.87 10.78 -14.94
C ARG A 85 6.95 10.66 -13.73
N ASP A 86 5.65 10.58 -13.98
CA ASP A 86 4.72 10.20 -12.92
C ASP A 86 4.90 8.72 -12.56
N ALA A 87 4.79 8.39 -11.27
CA ALA A 87 5.04 7.05 -10.75
C ALA A 87 4.08 5.99 -11.28
N TYR A 88 2.86 6.40 -11.65
CA TYR A 88 1.78 5.50 -12.07
C TYR A 88 1.59 5.46 -13.59
N GLN A 89 2.36 6.24 -14.37
CA GLN A 89 2.35 6.04 -15.81
C GLN A 89 3.04 4.72 -16.13
N ALA A 90 2.28 3.83 -16.77
CA ALA A 90 2.82 2.61 -17.36
C ALA A 90 3.94 2.99 -18.33
N ASP A 91 5.06 2.27 -18.26
CA ASP A 91 6.10 2.40 -19.26
C ASP A 91 5.52 1.85 -20.57
N GLU A 92 5.22 2.73 -21.52
CA GLU A 92 4.88 2.33 -22.89
C GLU A 92 6.02 1.45 -23.42
N ARG A 93 5.71 0.18 -23.68
CA ARG A 93 6.66 -0.86 -24.03
C ARG A 93 6.77 -1.04 -25.54
#